data_AF-A0A2S4W8T0-F1
#
_entry.id   AF-A0A2S4W8T0-F1
#
_cell.length_a   1.000
_cell.length_b   1.000
_cell.length_c   1.000
_cell.angle_alpha   90.00
_cell.angle_beta   90.00
_cell.angle_gamma   90.00
#
_symmetry.space_group_name_H-M   'P 1'
#
loop_
_entity.id
_entity.type
_entity.pdbx_description
1 polymer ?
#
loop_
_entity_poly.entity_id
_entity_poly.type
_entity_poly.pdbx_seq_one_letter_code
_entity_poly.pdbx_strand_id
1 'polypeptide(L)'
;MFKYLEEPSVKVFKVLDASKYPTMQRTPPLISLHKCLLQKIYMYHNQLLHYSNIPELQHIDHHKKLLKWIEGKILGPSSGLPILGKRNSKRLVWDENDKYDAAQVVLICYLSRDVHKKDERAIKTAKILLELFLSQDKR
;
A
#
# COMPACT_ATOMS: atom_id res chain seq x y z
N MET A 1 -26.11 4.36 -37.46
CA MET A 1 -25.42 5.35 -36.59
C MET A 1 -25.11 4.67 -35.27
N PHE A 2 -23.90 4.12 -35.12
CA PHE A 2 -23.50 3.42 -33.90
C PHE A 2 -23.19 4.46 -32.82
N LYS A 3 -23.97 4.46 -31.73
CA LYS A 3 -23.61 5.19 -30.51
C LYS A 3 -22.41 4.48 -29.92
N TYR A 4 -21.22 5.09 -30.02
CA TYR A 4 -20.11 4.73 -29.16
C TYR A 4 -20.59 4.95 -27.72
N LEU A 5 -20.81 3.86 -26.99
CA LEU A 5 -20.77 3.91 -25.54
C LEU A 5 -19.38 4.43 -25.21
N GLU A 6 -19.27 5.63 -24.63
CA GLU A 6 -18.01 6.07 -24.04
C GLU A 6 -17.63 4.99 -23.01
N GLU A 7 -16.67 4.14 -23.36
CA GLU A 7 -16.06 3.25 -22.39
C GLU A 7 -15.56 4.14 -21.24
N PRO A 8 -15.92 3.86 -19.97
CA PRO A 8 -15.49 4.68 -18.87
C PRO A 8 -13.97 4.75 -18.90
N SER A 9 -13.40 5.94 -19.08
CA SER A 9 -11.95 6.10 -19.26
C SER A 9 -11.23 5.57 -18.03
N VAL A 10 -10.68 4.36 -18.14
CA VAL A 10 -9.97 3.73 -17.05
C VAL A 10 -8.58 4.36 -16.96
N LYS A 11 -8.40 5.36 -16.10
CA LYS A 11 -7.08 5.94 -15.84
C LYS A 11 -6.36 5.20 -14.73
N VAL A 12 -5.11 4.86 -14.99
CA VAL A 12 -4.19 4.33 -13.97
C VAL A 12 -3.67 5.50 -13.15
N PHE A 13 -4.01 5.53 -11.87
CA PHE A 13 -3.53 6.48 -10.89
C PHE A 13 -2.39 5.89 -10.09
N LYS A 14 -1.40 6.74 -9.83
CA LYS A 14 -0.36 6.52 -8.86
C LYS A 14 -0.32 7.71 -7.93
N VAL A 15 -0.87 7.52 -6.74
CA VAL A 15 -1.00 8.56 -5.74
C VAL A 15 0.21 8.52 -4.84
N LEU A 16 0.93 9.63 -4.83
CA LEU A 16 2.15 9.84 -4.09
C LEU A 16 2.08 11.22 -3.44
N ASP A 17 2.99 11.46 -2.49
CA ASP A 17 3.05 12.68 -1.72
C ASP A 17 3.53 13.86 -2.59
N ALA A 18 2.60 14.44 -3.35
CA ALA A 18 2.83 15.59 -4.22
C ALA A 18 3.25 16.86 -3.43
N SER A 19 2.93 16.92 -2.13
CA SER A 19 3.34 18.05 -1.27
C SER A 19 4.85 18.09 -1.05
N LYS A 20 5.52 16.93 -1.15
CA LYS A 20 6.97 16.80 -0.99
C LYS A 20 7.69 16.47 -2.29
N TYR A 21 7.00 15.84 -3.24
CA TYR A 21 7.58 15.35 -4.48
C TYR A 21 6.78 15.87 -5.68
N PRO A 22 7.29 16.88 -6.41
CA PRO A 22 6.53 17.53 -7.48
C PRO A 22 6.33 16.63 -8.70
N THR A 23 7.10 15.54 -8.81
CA THR A 23 7.02 14.58 -9.91
C THR A 23 6.52 13.23 -9.42
N MET A 24 5.71 12.57 -10.25
CA MET A 24 5.33 11.17 -10.01
C MET A 24 6.57 10.29 -9.91
N GLN A 25 6.62 9.42 -8.91
CA GLN A 25 7.67 8.43 -8.73
C GLN A 25 7.78 7.57 -9.99
N ARG A 26 9.00 7.34 -10.47
CA ARG A 26 9.24 6.44 -11.60
C ARG A 26 8.96 4.98 -11.22
N THR A 27 8.66 4.14 -12.19
CA THR A 27 8.34 2.72 -11.94
C THR A 27 9.50 1.94 -11.31
N PRO A 28 10.77 2.06 -11.77
CA PRO A 28 11.86 1.27 -11.18
C PRO A 28 12.15 1.59 -9.69
N PRO A 29 12.23 2.86 -9.25
CA PRO A 29 12.33 3.20 -7.84
C PRO A 29 11.15 2.67 -7.02
N LEU A 30 9.92 2.78 -7.55
CA LEU A 30 8.74 2.26 -6.86
C LEU A 30 8.83 0.74 -6.62
N ILE A 31 9.21 -0.03 -7.64
CA ILE A 31 9.39 -1.48 -7.52
C ILE A 31 10.47 -1.79 -6.47
N SER A 32 11.59 -1.06 -6.50
CA SER A 32 12.70 -1.22 -5.54
C SER A 32 12.25 -0.96 -4.10
N LEU A 33 11.48 0.10 -3.88
CA LEU A 33 10.93 0.46 -2.57
C LEU A 33 9.91 -0.58 -2.09
N HIS A 34 8.97 -0.96 -2.96
CA HIS A 34 7.92 -1.93 -2.65
C HIS A 34 8.51 -3.29 -2.27
N LYS A 35 9.44 -3.82 -3.07
CA LYS A 35 10.14 -5.08 -2.76
C LYS A 35 10.89 -5.01 -1.43
N CYS A 36 11.61 -3.91 -1.17
CA CYS A 36 12.32 -3.71 0.09
C CYS A 36 11.37 -3.71 1.28
N LEU A 37 10.23 -3.01 1.17
CA LEU A 37 9.22 -2.98 2.23
C LEU A 37 8.62 -4.36 2.49
N LEU A 38 8.21 -5.09 1.45
CA LEU A 38 7.67 -6.44 1.60
C LEU A 38 8.66 -7.39 2.29
N GLN A 39 9.95 -7.29 1.95
CA GLN A 39 11.00 -8.08 2.61
C GLN A 39 11.08 -7.78 4.12
N LYS A 40 11.07 -6.50 4.51
CA LYS A 40 11.11 -6.13 5.93
C LYS A 40 9.83 -6.53 6.66
N ILE A 41 8.67 -6.36 6.04
CA ILE A 41 7.38 -6.78 6.60
C ILE A 41 7.37 -8.29 6.85
N TYR A 42 7.77 -9.09 5.86
CA TYR A 42 7.84 -10.53 5.99
C TYR A 42 8.77 -10.95 7.14
N MET A 43 9.98 -10.37 7.19
CA MET A 43 10.96 -10.64 8.24
C MET A 43 10.41 -10.34 9.65
N TYR A 44 9.88 -9.14 9.87
CA TYR A 44 9.37 -8.75 11.19
C TYR A 44 8.08 -9.48 11.56
N HIS A 45 7.22 -9.78 10.59
CA HIS A 45 6.03 -10.58 10.85
C HIS A 45 6.39 -12.00 11.28
N ASN A 46 7.36 -12.64 10.62
CA ASN A 46 7.82 -13.96 10.99
C ASN A 46 8.39 -13.98 12.42
N GLN A 47 9.17 -12.96 12.78
CA GLN A 47 9.65 -12.78 14.15
C GLN A 47 8.50 -12.67 15.16
N LEU A 48 7.48 -11.86 14.88
CA LEU A 48 6.31 -11.71 15.75
C LEU A 48 5.53 -13.01 15.93
N LEU A 49 5.36 -13.79 14.85
CA LEU A 49 4.69 -15.09 14.91
C LEU A 49 5.46 -16.09 15.78
N HIS A 50 6.78 -16.16 15.63
CA HIS A 50 7.63 -16.95 16.52
C HIS A 50 7.53 -16.50 17.98
N TYR A 51 7.64 -15.20 18.26
CA TYR A 51 7.49 -14.67 19.63
C TYR A 51 6.11 -14.93 20.23
N SER A 52 5.08 -15.07 19.39
CA SER A 52 3.71 -15.37 19.80
C SER A 52 3.44 -16.87 19.92
N ASN A 53 4.46 -17.72 19.77
CA ASN A 53 4.35 -19.19 19.79
C ASN A 53 3.32 -19.74 18.79
N ILE A 54 3.13 -19.06 17.66
CA ILE A 54 2.31 -19.59 16.57
C ILE A 54 3.08 -20.75 15.91
N PRO A 55 2.45 -21.91 15.64
CA PRO A 55 3.11 -23.01 14.95
C PRO A 55 3.60 -22.60 13.55
N GLU A 56 4.83 -22.98 13.19
CA GLU A 56 5.46 -22.59 11.92
C GLU A 56 4.62 -22.98 10.68
N LEU A 57 3.93 -24.12 10.75
CA LEU A 57 3.00 -24.58 9.72
C LEU A 57 1.87 -23.58 9.42
N GLN A 58 1.51 -22.73 10.39
CA GLN A 58 0.48 -21.70 10.24
C GLN A 58 1.04 -20.35 9.78
N HIS A 59 2.37 -20.15 9.79
CA HIS A 59 2.98 -18.86 9.46
C HIS A 59 2.59 -18.40 8.05
N ILE A 60 2.51 -19.33 7.10
CA ILE A 60 2.18 -19.01 5.72
C ILE A 60 0.79 -18.37 5.59
N ASP A 61 -0.19 -18.82 6.37
CA ASP A 61 -1.55 -18.28 6.31
C ASP A 61 -1.62 -16.90 6.97
N HIS A 62 -0.90 -16.71 8.07
CA HIS A 62 -0.72 -15.38 8.66
C HIS A 62 -0.06 -14.40 7.68
N HIS A 63 1.02 -14.81 7.00
CA HIS A 63 1.68 -13.98 5.99
C HIS A 63 0.75 -13.64 4.83
N LYS A 64 -0.01 -14.61 4.32
CA LYS A 64 -1.01 -14.36 3.26
C LYS A 64 -2.05 -13.34 3.70
N LYS A 65 -2.57 -13.43 4.94
CA LYS A 65 -3.54 -12.47 5.49
C LYS A 65 -2.98 -11.06 5.51
N LEU A 66 -1.75 -10.88 6.01
CA LEU A 66 -1.08 -9.59 6.06
C LEU A 66 -0.78 -9.02 4.66
N LEU A 67 -0.24 -9.84 3.75
CA LEU A 67 0.08 -9.40 2.39
C LEU A 67 -1.17 -9.01 1.61
N LYS A 68 -2.25 -9.78 1.73
CA LYS A 68 -3.55 -9.44 1.14
C LYS A 68 -4.12 -8.15 1.72
N TRP A 69 -3.95 -7.92 3.01
CA TRP A 69 -4.35 -6.66 3.65
C TRP A 69 -3.57 -5.46 3.07
N ILE A 70 -2.24 -5.56 2.95
CA ILE A 70 -1.40 -4.52 2.33
C ILE A 70 -1.80 -4.29 0.87
N GLU A 71 -1.96 -5.36 0.11
CA GLU A 71 -2.39 -5.30 -1.29
C GLU A 71 -3.73 -4.58 -1.42
N GLY A 72 -4.69 -4.88 -0.55
CA GLY A 72 -5.97 -4.16 -0.48
C GLY A 72 -5.79 -2.66 -0.24
N LYS A 73 -4.89 -2.25 0.65
CA LYS A 73 -4.59 -0.81 0.87
C LYS A 73 -4.00 -0.12 -0.36
N ILE A 74 -3.22 -0.85 -1.16
CA ILE A 74 -2.52 -0.29 -2.34
C ILE A 74 -3.43 -0.28 -3.57
N LEU A 75 -4.05 -1.41 -3.91
CA LEU A 75 -4.68 -1.65 -5.21
C LEU A 75 -6.18 -1.42 -5.25
N GLY A 76 -6.88 -1.63 -4.14
CA GLY A 76 -8.34 -1.66 -4.12
C GLY A 76 -8.88 -1.65 -2.71
N PRO A 77 -8.80 -0.51 -2.00
CA PRO A 77 -9.26 -0.43 -0.63
C PRO A 77 -10.79 -0.52 -0.59
N SER A 78 -11.32 -1.17 0.45
CA SER A 78 -12.77 -1.26 0.69
C SER A 78 -13.43 0.11 0.93
N SER A 79 -12.63 1.12 1.28
CA SER A 79 -13.04 2.52 1.46
C SER A 79 -11.90 3.44 1.04
N GLY A 80 -12.20 4.52 0.33
CA GLY A 80 -11.21 5.50 -0.13
C GLY A 80 -10.62 5.15 -1.50
N LEU A 81 -9.46 5.75 -1.82
CA LEU A 81 -8.84 5.64 -3.14
C LEU A 81 -7.67 4.65 -3.15
N PRO A 82 -7.42 3.94 -4.27
CA PRO A 82 -6.20 3.16 -4.42
C PRO A 82 -4.98 4.08 -4.43
N ILE A 83 -3.87 3.60 -3.86
CA ILE A 83 -2.55 4.23 -3.99
C ILE A 83 -2.03 3.99 -5.41
N LEU A 84 -2.18 2.78 -5.92
CA LEU A 84 -1.83 2.37 -7.28
C LEU A 84 -3.03 1.64 -7.86
N GLY A 85 -3.65 2.16 -8.90
CA GLY A 85 -4.79 1.44 -9.46
C GLY A 85 -5.66 2.28 -10.36
N LYS A 86 -6.86 1.79 -10.61
CA LYS A 86 -7.84 2.43 -11.48
C LYS A 86 -8.94 3.02 -10.62
N ARG A 87 -9.34 4.26 -10.92
CA ARG A 87 -10.52 4.89 -10.32
C ARG A 87 -11.57 5.08 -11.39
N ASN A 88 -12.77 4.58 -11.12
CA ASN A 88 -13.94 4.90 -11.93
C ASN A 88 -14.49 6.24 -11.43
N SER A 89 -14.27 7.30 -12.20
CA SER A 89 -14.83 8.62 -11.89
C SER A 89 -15.27 9.30 -13.17
N LYS A 90 -16.42 9.99 -13.11
CA LYS A 90 -16.88 10.88 -14.18
C LYS A 90 -16.03 12.16 -14.27
N ARG A 91 -15.24 12.46 -13.23
CA ARG A 91 -14.39 13.66 -13.13
C ARG A 91 -12.98 13.29 -12.66
N LEU A 92 -11.97 13.88 -13.28
CA LEU A 92 -10.56 13.62 -12.97
C LEU A 92 -10.01 14.61 -11.93
N VAL A 93 -10.77 14.82 -10.85
CA VAL A 93 -10.44 15.79 -9.80
C VAL A 93 -10.55 15.12 -8.45
N TRP A 94 -9.70 15.53 -7.51
CA TRP A 94 -9.79 15.13 -6.10
C TRP A 94 -11.05 15.72 -5.47
N ASP A 95 -11.82 14.87 -4.79
CA ASP A 95 -13.00 15.20 -4.01
C ASP A 95 -12.62 15.28 -2.52
N GLU A 96 -13.33 16.08 -1.74
CA GLU A 96 -13.17 16.17 -0.28
C GLU A 96 -13.40 14.83 0.45
N ASN A 97 -14.11 13.90 -0.20
CA ASN A 97 -14.35 12.55 0.27
C ASN A 97 -13.21 11.57 -0.07
N ASP A 98 -12.24 11.98 -0.89
CA ASP A 98 -11.08 11.18 -1.26
C ASP A 98 -10.05 11.14 -0.13
N LYS A 99 -10.32 10.29 0.87
CA LYS A 99 -9.47 10.14 2.05
C LYS A 99 -8.64 8.87 2.01
N TYR A 100 -7.44 8.97 2.57
CA TYR A 100 -6.54 7.85 2.83
C TYR A 100 -6.60 7.50 4.31
N ASP A 101 -6.65 6.19 4.62
CA ASP A 101 -6.49 5.75 5.99
C ASP A 101 -5.03 5.83 6.47
N ALA A 102 -4.81 5.60 7.76
CA ALA A 102 -3.48 5.69 8.35
C ALA A 102 -2.44 4.76 7.69
N ALA A 103 -2.84 3.55 7.30
CA ALA A 103 -1.94 2.61 6.63
C ALA A 103 -1.59 3.09 5.22
N GLN A 104 -2.57 3.63 4.50
CA GLN A 104 -2.36 4.21 3.18
C GLN A 104 -1.45 5.44 3.23
N VAL A 105 -1.62 6.32 4.22
CA VAL A 105 -0.74 7.48 4.43
C VAL A 105 0.71 7.03 4.68
N VAL A 106 0.91 6.01 5.51
CA VAL A 106 2.25 5.45 5.77
C VAL A 106 2.87 4.87 4.50
N LEU A 107 2.09 4.10 3.72
CA LEU A 107 2.53 3.54 2.44
C LEU A 107 2.89 4.64 1.43
N ILE A 108 2.05 5.66 1.27
CA ILE A 108 2.29 6.82 0.42
C ILE A 108 3.59 7.52 0.84
N CYS A 109 3.76 7.80 2.14
CA CYS A 109 4.94 8.49 2.67
C CYS A 109 6.25 7.74 2.43
N TYR A 110 6.22 6.41 2.35
CA TYR A 110 7.39 5.59 2.03
C TYR A 110 7.60 5.47 0.52
N LEU A 111 6.56 5.11 -0.24
CA LEU A 111 6.64 4.85 -1.69
C LEU A 111 6.92 6.10 -2.53
N SER A 112 6.71 7.29 -1.98
CA SER A 112 6.98 8.57 -2.65
C SER A 112 8.45 9.00 -2.59
N ARG A 113 9.28 8.37 -1.75
CA ARG A 113 10.67 8.77 -1.51
C ARG A 113 11.62 8.22 -2.57
N ASP A 114 12.83 8.76 -2.69
CA ASP A 114 13.91 8.11 -3.43
C ASP A 114 14.35 6.76 -2.81
N VAL A 115 15.29 6.08 -3.45
CA VAL A 115 15.81 4.78 -2.97
C VAL A 115 16.93 4.89 -1.92
N HIS A 116 17.40 6.10 -1.58
CA HIS A 116 18.47 6.28 -0.58
C HIS A 116 17.98 5.86 0.81
N LYS A 117 18.79 5.17 1.60
CA LYS A 117 18.38 4.68 2.94
C LYS A 117 17.05 3.90 2.93
N LYS A 118 16.68 3.26 1.80
CA LYS A 118 15.40 2.55 1.68
C LYS A 118 15.23 1.47 2.74
N ASP A 119 16.31 0.77 3.11
CA ASP A 119 16.28 -0.29 4.12
C ASP A 119 15.91 0.23 5.51
N GLU A 120 16.56 1.29 5.99
CA GLU A 120 16.25 1.91 7.29
C GLU A 120 14.80 2.41 7.34
N ARG A 121 14.35 3.03 6.24
CA ARG A 121 12.98 3.56 6.11
C ARG A 121 11.96 2.43 6.02
N ALA A 122 12.29 1.35 5.31
CA ALA A 122 11.46 0.16 5.17
C ALA A 122 11.28 -0.54 6.52
N ILE A 123 12.33 -0.62 7.35
CA ILE A 123 12.25 -1.17 8.70
C ILE A 123 11.22 -0.41 9.55
N LYS A 124 11.32 0.92 9.59
CA LYS A 124 10.38 1.76 10.35
C LYS A 124 8.94 1.63 9.83
N THR A 125 8.80 1.68 8.51
CA THR A 125 7.50 1.56 7.82
C THR A 125 6.87 0.19 8.06
N ALA A 126 7.65 -0.88 8.01
CA ALA A 126 7.18 -2.25 8.25
C ALA A 126 6.62 -2.41 9.67
N LYS A 127 7.32 -1.90 10.69
CA LYS A 127 6.86 -1.96 12.08
C LYS A 127 5.52 -1.23 12.27
N ILE A 128 5.39 -0.01 11.74
CA ILE A 128 4.14 0.76 11.82
C ILE A 128 2.99 0.03 11.12
N LEU A 129 3.23 -0.55 9.92
CA LEU A 129 2.19 -1.29 9.20
C LEU A 129 1.76 -2.56 9.94
N LEU A 130 2.70 -3.25 10.61
CA LEU A 130 2.38 -4.41 11.44
C LEU A 130 1.54 -4.01 12.66
N GLU A 131 1.89 -2.92 13.34
CA GLU A 131 1.09 -2.39 14.45
C GLU A 131 -0.33 -2.04 13.99
N LEU A 132 -0.48 -1.35 12.86
CA LEU A 132 -1.79 -1.02 12.28
C LEU A 132 -2.60 -2.26 11.94
N PHE A 133 -1.97 -3.26 11.30
CA PHE A 133 -2.63 -4.53 10.98
C PHE A 133 -3.12 -5.25 12.23
N LEU A 134 -2.25 -5.41 13.24
CA LEU A 134 -2.58 -6.10 14.49
C LEU A 134 -3.62 -5.34 15.33
N SER A 135 -3.67 -4.01 15.23
CA SER A 135 -4.68 -3.20 15.93
C SER A 135 -6.09 -3.38 15.36
N GLN A 136 -6.21 -3.75 14.08
CA GLN A 136 -7.49 -3.98 13.41
C GLN A 136 -8.06 -5.37 13.69
N ASP A 137 -7.20 -6.36 13.96
CA ASP A 137 -7.60 -7.75 14.26
C ASP A 137 -8.09 -7.95 15.70
N LYS A 138 -8.03 -6.91 16.55
CA LYS A 138 -8.48 -6.93 17.96
C LYS A 138 -9.96 -6.53 18.14
N ARG A 139 -10.75 -6.47 17.07
CA ARG A 139 -12.18 -6.09 17.10
C ARG A 139 -13.08 -7.23 16.66
#